data_AF-A0A937QRV5-F1
#
_entry.id   AF-A0A937QRV5-F1
#
_cell.length_a   1.000
_cell.length_b   1.000
_cell.length_c   1.000
_cell.angle_alpha   90.00
_cell.angle_beta   90.00
_cell.angle_gamma   90.00
#
_symmetry.space_group_name_H-M   'P 1'
#
loop_
_entity.id
_entity.type
_entity.pdbx_description
1 polymer ?
#
loop_
_entity_poly.entity_id
_entity_poly.type
_entity_poly.pdbx_seq_one_letter_code
_entity_poly.pdbx_strand_id
1 'polypeptide(L)'
;MIFRFKTRDVQKKAFSLVEVSAALIILALVSSGVMVVIYQCATSGANSMLRMQAFEVARENMEKLLACDSLKETVDYGDSKSCPGVKWETTVETFYEPITARMWVQGVCLARFEDMEGQEQTVELSHWLTDVSKDQLLKKMNEQDPEQGPLAGQLIEAAEDAALYAGVGVETIEQWIDNGMLITDEGSFVKGNLDIYMLSNGNPSPEEQQRQVSSQAEIMAQQGKLDDIRAMGQQEGLDEIDPKTGLTYRELEQMDFSEIWNLMKSQQR
;
A
#
# COMPACT_ATOMS: atom_id res chain seq x y z
N MET A 1 -53.93 -40.81 76.77
CA MET A 1 -53.18 -40.78 75.50
C MET A 1 -51.96 -39.90 75.72
N ILE A 2 -50.76 -40.48 75.89
CA ILE A 2 -49.52 -39.74 76.20
C ILE A 2 -48.68 -39.71 74.93
N PHE A 3 -48.52 -38.53 74.33
CA PHE A 3 -47.60 -38.33 73.21
C PHE A 3 -46.17 -38.18 73.73
N ARG A 4 -45.33 -39.20 73.50
CA ARG A 4 -43.87 -39.11 73.70
C ARG A 4 -43.26 -38.34 72.52
N PHE A 5 -42.80 -37.12 72.76
CA PHE A 5 -41.91 -36.43 71.83
C PHE A 5 -40.54 -37.09 71.87
N LYS A 6 -40.16 -37.74 70.77
CA LYS A 6 -38.82 -38.27 70.54
C LYS A 6 -37.92 -37.09 70.19
N THR A 7 -37.11 -36.63 71.14
CA THR A 7 -36.04 -35.67 70.89
C THR A 7 -35.03 -36.31 69.93
N ARG A 8 -34.91 -35.74 68.73
CA ARG A 8 -33.82 -36.05 67.81
C ARG A 8 -32.55 -35.43 68.39
N ASP A 9 -31.64 -36.28 68.83
CA ASP A 9 -30.30 -35.90 69.24
C ASP A 9 -29.53 -35.45 67.99
N VAL A 10 -29.48 -34.14 67.76
CA VAL A 10 -28.66 -33.55 66.70
C VAL A 10 -27.24 -33.50 67.23
N GLN A 11 -26.50 -34.59 67.03
CA GLN A 11 -25.05 -34.57 67.19
C GLN A 11 -24.50 -33.46 66.28
N LYS A 12 -24.11 -32.33 66.88
CA LYS A 12 -23.35 -31.28 66.20
C LYS A 12 -21.99 -31.88 65.84
N LYS A 13 -21.87 -32.48 64.65
CA LYS A 13 -20.58 -32.85 64.09
C LYS A 13 -19.82 -31.55 63.83
N ALA A 14 -18.83 -31.26 64.67
CA ALA A 14 -17.86 -30.21 64.40
C ALA A 14 -16.94 -30.66 63.25
N PHE A 15 -16.59 -29.74 62.36
CA PHE A 15 -15.68 -30.02 61.25
C PHE A 15 -14.31 -30.46 61.76
N SER A 16 -13.72 -31.45 61.09
CA SER A 16 -12.35 -31.87 61.38
C SER A 16 -11.35 -30.78 60.96
N LEU A 17 -10.23 -30.66 61.66
CA LEU A 17 -9.13 -29.76 61.29
C LEU A 17 -8.69 -29.96 59.83
N VAL A 18 -8.71 -31.22 59.38
CA VAL A 18 -8.36 -31.59 58.00
C VAL A 18 -9.38 -31.05 57.00
N GLU A 19 -10.67 -31.13 57.30
CA GLU A 19 -11.73 -30.60 56.42
C GLU A 19 -11.66 -29.07 56.31
N VAL A 20 -11.41 -28.38 57.43
CA VAL A 20 -11.21 -26.93 57.42
C VAL A 20 -9.97 -26.55 56.61
N SER A 21 -8.87 -27.29 56.74
CA SER A 21 -7.65 -27.04 55.97
C SER A 21 -7.86 -27.23 54.47
N ALA A 22 -8.57 -28.29 54.05
CA ALA A 22 -8.89 -28.55 52.65
C ALA A 22 -9.80 -27.46 52.08
N ALA A 23 -10.82 -27.03 52.84
CA ALA A 23 -11.70 -25.94 52.44
C ALA A 23 -10.95 -24.61 52.25
N LEU A 24 -10.00 -24.30 53.13
CA LEU A 24 -9.16 -23.11 53.00
C LEU A 24 -8.25 -23.17 51.76
N ILE A 25 -7.67 -24.33 51.45
CA ILE A 25 -6.86 -24.52 50.23
C ILE A 25 -7.71 -24.30 48.98
N ILE A 26 -8.89 -24.92 48.92
CA ILE A 26 -9.81 -24.74 47.78
C ILE A 26 -10.22 -23.28 47.66
N LEU A 27 -10.56 -22.62 48.77
CA LEU A 27 -10.91 -21.20 48.77
C LEU A 27 -9.76 -20.32 48.29
N ALA A 28 -8.52 -20.63 48.69
CA ALA A 28 -7.33 -19.91 48.25
C ALA A 28 -7.06 -20.10 46.75
N LEU A 29 -7.27 -21.29 46.20
CA LEU A 29 -7.15 -21.56 44.77
C LEU A 29 -8.22 -20.82 43.97
N VAL A 30 -9.48 -20.84 44.44
CA VAL A 30 -10.58 -20.14 43.78
C VAL A 30 -10.39 -18.63 43.85
N SER A 31 -9.99 -18.08 45.01
CA SER A 31 -9.74 -16.64 45.16
C SER A 31 -8.56 -16.16 44.32
N SER A 32 -7.48 -16.96 44.23
CA SER A 32 -6.36 -16.68 43.34
C SER A 32 -6.81 -16.68 41.87
N GLY A 33 -7.62 -17.65 41.45
CA GLY A 33 -8.18 -17.69 40.10
C GLY A 33 -8.98 -16.44 39.75
N VAL A 34 -9.86 -15.98 40.65
CA VAL A 34 -10.63 -14.75 40.46
C VAL A 34 -9.71 -13.52 40.35
N MET A 35 -8.67 -13.44 41.19
CA MET A 35 -7.73 -12.31 41.14
C MET A 35 -6.98 -12.22 39.81
N VAL A 36 -6.58 -13.36 39.24
CA VAL A 36 -5.92 -13.42 37.92
C VAL A 36 -6.86 -12.90 36.83
N VAL A 37 -8.13 -13.31 36.84
CA VAL A 37 -9.11 -12.83 35.85
C VAL A 37 -9.31 -11.32 35.97
N ILE A 38 -9.42 -10.78 37.19
CA ILE A 38 -9.55 -9.33 37.41
C ILE A 38 -8.32 -8.60 36.89
N TYR A 39 -7.12 -9.09 37.18
CA TYR A 39 -5.87 -8.52 36.69
C TYR A 39 -5.84 -8.50 35.15
N GLN A 40 -6.18 -9.62 34.52
CA GLN A 40 -6.16 -9.74 33.06
C GLN A 40 -7.21 -8.84 32.39
N CYS A 41 -8.40 -8.70 33.00
CA CYS A 41 -9.40 -7.74 32.56
C CYS A 41 -8.92 -6.29 32.69
N ALA A 42 -8.25 -5.94 33.78
CA ALA A 42 -7.71 -4.59 33.97
C ALA A 42 -6.60 -4.27 32.94
N THR A 43 -5.67 -5.18 32.73
CA THR A 43 -4.60 -5.04 31.72
C THR A 43 -5.18 -4.95 30.32
N SER A 44 -6.15 -5.82 29.97
CA SER A 44 -6.82 -5.76 28.67
C SER A 44 -7.59 -4.44 28.48
N GLY A 45 -8.22 -3.91 29.53
CA GLY A 45 -8.91 -2.63 29.48
C GLY A 45 -7.95 -1.46 29.24
N ALA A 46 -6.83 -1.43 29.95
CA ALA A 46 -5.78 -0.43 29.77
C ALA A 46 -5.16 -0.50 28.35
N ASN A 47 -4.83 -1.70 27.87
CA ASN A 47 -4.32 -1.92 26.52
C ASN A 47 -5.32 -1.48 25.44
N SER A 48 -6.61 -1.72 25.65
CA SER A 48 -7.66 -1.26 24.73
C SER A 48 -7.74 0.27 24.66
N MET A 49 -7.52 0.95 25.79
CA MET A 49 -7.52 2.41 25.83
C MET A 49 -6.30 2.99 25.09
N LEU A 50 -5.11 2.42 25.30
CA LEU A 50 -3.90 2.81 24.57
C LEU A 50 -4.02 2.57 23.07
N ARG A 51 -4.60 1.43 22.68
CA ARG A 51 -4.88 1.12 21.27
C ARG A 51 -5.85 2.10 20.64
N MET A 52 -6.90 2.52 21.37
CA MET A 52 -7.83 3.54 20.88
C MET A 52 -7.12 4.88 20.68
N GLN A 53 -6.27 5.30 21.61
CA GLN A 53 -5.48 6.53 21.47
C GLN A 53 -4.54 6.47 20.26
N ALA A 54 -3.83 5.35 20.06
CA ALA A 54 -2.98 5.16 18.89
C ALA A 54 -3.80 5.19 17.59
N PHE A 55 -4.98 4.56 17.58
CA PHE A 55 -5.90 4.62 16.45
C PHE A 55 -6.38 6.05 16.17
N GLU A 56 -6.72 6.83 17.19
CA GLU A 56 -7.12 8.24 17.03
C GLU A 56 -6.00 9.06 16.39
N VAL A 57 -4.75 8.86 16.81
CA VAL A 57 -3.58 9.53 16.20
C VAL A 57 -3.41 9.12 14.74
N ALA A 58 -3.47 7.82 14.44
CA ALA A 58 -3.38 7.34 13.05
C ALA A 58 -4.53 7.89 12.19
N ARG A 59 -5.75 7.95 12.73
CA ARG A 59 -6.92 8.51 12.05
C ARG A 59 -6.76 10.00 11.80
N GLU A 60 -6.32 10.78 12.78
CA GLU A 60 -6.08 12.22 12.61
C GLU A 60 -5.03 12.49 11.51
N ASN A 61 -3.98 11.68 11.46
CA ASN A 61 -2.97 11.81 10.42
C ASN A 61 -3.54 11.44 9.05
N MET A 62 -4.34 10.37 8.97
CA MET A 62 -5.04 10.00 7.74
C MET A 62 -6.00 11.10 7.29
N GLU A 63 -6.74 11.72 8.21
CA GLU A 63 -7.65 12.83 7.90
C GLU A 63 -6.90 14.07 7.39
N LYS A 64 -5.74 14.39 7.99
CA LYS A 64 -4.89 15.48 7.47
C LYS A 64 -4.41 15.19 6.06
N LEU A 65 -3.96 13.97 5.82
CA LEU A 65 -3.46 13.51 4.53
C LEU A 65 -4.57 13.54 3.47
N LEU A 66 -5.78 13.09 3.81
CA LEU A 66 -6.95 13.15 2.94
C LEU A 66 -7.46 14.58 2.69
N ALA A 67 -7.21 15.51 3.62
CA ALA A 67 -7.56 16.92 3.47
C ALA A 67 -6.54 17.73 2.67
N CYS A 68 -5.39 17.16 2.29
CA CYS A 68 -4.40 17.85 1.48
C CYS A 68 -4.85 17.97 0.02
N ASP A 69 -4.83 19.19 -0.53
CA ASP A 69 -5.17 19.47 -1.94
C ASP A 69 -4.15 18.87 -2.94
N SER A 70 -2.95 18.54 -2.46
CA SER A 70 -1.91 17.91 -3.27
C SER A 70 -1.05 16.98 -2.42
N LEU A 71 -0.74 15.81 -2.96
CA LEU A 71 0.09 14.80 -2.32
C LEU A 71 1.42 14.68 -3.07
N LYS A 72 2.49 14.52 -2.29
CA LYS A 72 3.82 14.15 -2.77
C LYS A 72 4.22 12.86 -2.04
N GLU A 73 5.09 12.07 -2.66
CA GLU A 73 5.71 10.95 -1.99
C GLU A 73 6.55 11.48 -0.82
N THR A 74 6.13 11.15 0.39
CA THR A 74 6.73 11.68 1.63
C THR A 74 6.61 10.67 2.74
N VAL A 75 7.62 10.66 3.61
CA VAL A 75 7.60 9.98 4.91
C VAL A 75 7.71 11.06 5.97
N ASP A 76 6.69 11.17 6.82
CA ASP A 76 6.66 12.08 7.96
C ASP A 76 6.59 11.29 9.26
N TYR A 77 7.21 11.79 10.31
CA TYR A 77 7.28 11.12 11.60
C TYR A 77 7.26 12.12 12.75
N GLY A 78 6.70 11.71 13.88
CA GLY A 78 6.70 12.54 15.07
C GLY A 78 6.13 11.89 16.31
N ASP A 79 6.15 12.66 17.39
CA ASP A 79 5.48 12.30 18.64
C ASP A 79 4.08 12.90 18.67
N SER A 80 3.11 12.16 19.20
CA SER A 80 1.76 12.68 19.39
C SER A 80 1.75 13.73 20.51
N LYS A 81 1.25 14.93 20.20
CA LYS A 81 1.03 16.00 21.19
C LYS A 81 -0.18 15.71 22.08
N SER A 82 -1.15 14.98 21.56
CA SER A 82 -2.41 14.64 22.24
C SER A 82 -2.27 13.41 23.13
N CYS A 83 -1.38 12.48 22.78
CA CYS A 83 -1.17 11.21 23.46
C CYS A 83 0.32 11.00 23.80
N PRO A 84 0.76 11.34 25.04
CA PRO A 84 2.14 11.16 25.46
C PRO A 84 2.58 9.69 25.32
N GLY A 85 3.73 9.45 24.70
CA GLY A 85 4.29 8.11 24.50
C GLY A 85 3.84 7.39 23.22
N VAL A 86 2.91 7.97 22.44
CA VAL A 86 2.55 7.47 21.11
C VAL A 86 3.41 8.16 20.06
N LYS A 87 4.15 7.36 19.28
CA LYS A 87 4.88 7.82 18.11
C LYS A 87 4.07 7.53 16.86
N TRP A 88 4.16 8.39 15.85
CA TRP A 88 3.45 8.20 14.61
C TRP A 88 4.37 8.37 13.40
N GLU A 89 3.97 7.73 12.31
CA GLU A 89 4.64 7.77 11.01
C GLU A 89 3.57 7.79 9.92
N THR A 90 3.70 8.68 8.95
CA THR A 90 2.77 8.83 7.83
C THR A 90 3.57 8.71 6.55
N THR A 91 3.26 7.71 5.75
CA THR A 91 3.96 7.36 4.52
C THR A 91 3.00 7.49 3.35
N VAL A 92 3.38 8.23 2.33
CA VAL A 92 2.67 8.29 1.04
C VAL A 92 3.54 7.56 0.03
N GLU A 93 3.06 6.43 -0.48
CA GLU A 93 3.77 5.58 -1.43
C GLU A 93 3.05 5.54 -2.78
N THR A 94 3.81 5.37 -3.86
CA THR A 94 3.25 5.13 -5.19
C THR A 94 3.36 3.66 -5.56
N PHE A 95 2.27 3.08 -6.04
CA PHE A 95 2.19 1.68 -6.46
C PHE A 95 1.84 1.60 -7.94
N TYR A 96 2.63 0.86 -8.71
CA TYR A 96 2.35 0.60 -10.12
C TYR A 96 1.50 -0.66 -10.27
N GLU A 97 0.29 -0.52 -10.81
CA GLU A 97 -0.59 -1.66 -11.08
C GLU A 97 -0.17 -2.38 -12.36
N PRO A 98 0.25 -3.65 -12.29
CA PRO A 98 0.83 -4.36 -13.42
C PRO A 98 -0.20 -4.80 -14.47
N ILE A 99 -1.50 -4.63 -14.23
CA ILE A 99 -2.58 -5.10 -15.11
C ILE A 99 -3.09 -3.96 -15.99
N THR A 100 -3.51 -2.86 -15.38
CA THR A 100 -4.03 -1.69 -16.10
C THR A 100 -2.97 -0.63 -16.40
N ALA A 101 -1.72 -0.87 -15.99
CA ALA A 101 -0.60 0.08 -16.12
C ALA A 101 -0.87 1.46 -15.46
N ARG A 102 -1.77 1.47 -14.45
CA ARG A 102 -2.16 2.66 -13.67
C ARG A 102 -1.24 2.81 -12.46
N MET A 103 -0.88 4.04 -12.12
CA MET A 103 -0.18 4.34 -10.86
C MET A 103 -1.19 4.75 -9.81
N TRP A 104 -1.07 4.19 -8.62
CA TRP A 104 -1.92 4.46 -7.47
C TRP A 104 -1.09 5.09 -6.37
N VAL A 105 -1.69 6.01 -5.62
CA VAL A 105 -1.05 6.56 -4.43
C VAL A 105 -1.72 5.97 -3.20
N GLN A 106 -0.93 5.37 -2.32
CA GLN A 106 -1.37 4.83 -1.04
C GLN A 106 -0.88 5.73 0.09
N GLY A 107 -1.77 6.07 1.02
CA GLY A 107 -1.42 6.65 2.31
C GLY A 107 -1.40 5.56 3.38
N VAL A 108 -0.32 5.47 4.15
CA VAL A 108 -0.17 4.57 5.28
C VAL A 108 0.13 5.41 6.52
N CYS A 109 -0.75 5.39 7.51
CA CYS A 109 -0.59 6.06 8.78
C CYS A 109 -0.38 5.03 9.89
N LEU A 110 0.79 5.07 10.53
CA LEU A 110 1.21 4.20 11.61
C LEU A 110 1.19 4.99 12.93
N ALA A 111 0.77 4.32 14.00
CA ALA A 111 0.91 4.80 15.36
C ALA A 111 1.44 3.67 16.26
N ARG A 112 2.60 3.90 16.89
CA ARG A 112 3.29 2.96 17.77
C ARG A 112 3.11 3.38 19.23
N PHE A 113 2.83 2.40 20.08
CA PHE A 113 2.66 2.60 21.53
C PHE A 113 3.19 1.39 22.30
N GLU A 114 3.60 1.59 23.54
CA GLU A 114 4.01 0.51 24.44
C GLU A 114 2.79 0.04 25.25
N ASP A 115 2.54 -1.27 25.29
CA ASP A 115 1.46 -1.84 26.09
C ASP A 115 1.86 -2.01 27.57
N MET A 116 0.91 -2.45 28.40
CA MET A 116 1.14 -2.64 29.84
C MET A 116 2.11 -3.79 30.16
N GLU A 117 2.50 -4.59 29.18
CA GLU A 117 3.51 -5.65 29.30
C GLU A 117 4.90 -5.18 28.81
N GLY A 118 5.00 -3.93 28.34
CA GLY A 118 6.24 -3.35 27.82
C GLY A 118 6.54 -3.72 26.37
N GLN A 119 5.54 -4.25 25.64
CA GLN A 119 5.71 -4.59 24.23
C GLN A 119 5.25 -3.45 23.34
N GLU A 120 6.04 -3.17 22.29
CA GLU A 120 5.67 -2.19 21.28
C GLU A 120 4.58 -2.77 20.36
N GLN A 121 3.43 -2.12 20.36
CA GLN A 121 2.29 -2.42 19.51
C GLN A 121 2.14 -1.33 18.46
N THR A 122 1.71 -1.71 17.26
CA THR A 122 1.50 -0.77 16.14
C THR A 122 0.08 -0.84 15.62
N VAL A 123 -0.54 0.31 15.43
CA VAL A 123 -1.80 0.47 14.69
C VAL A 123 -1.48 1.05 13.32
N GLU A 124 -1.92 0.37 12.27
CA GLU A 124 -1.74 0.78 10.88
C GLU A 124 -3.10 1.09 10.26
N LEU A 125 -3.19 2.23 9.58
CA LEU A 125 -4.29 2.60 8.71
C LEU A 125 -3.76 2.83 7.31
N SER A 126 -4.24 2.03 6.37
CA SER A 126 -3.90 2.13 4.96
C SER A 126 -5.10 2.61 4.15
N HIS A 127 -4.92 3.57 3.24
CA HIS A 127 -5.97 4.03 2.34
C HIS A 127 -5.43 4.33 0.94
N TRP A 128 -6.20 3.96 -0.10
CA TRP A 128 -5.91 4.32 -1.49
C TRP A 128 -6.45 5.71 -1.76
N LEU A 129 -5.59 6.64 -2.18
CA LEU A 129 -5.92 8.07 -2.25
C LEU A 129 -6.48 8.46 -3.61
N THR A 130 -5.78 8.08 -4.67
CA THR A 130 -6.17 8.41 -6.05
C THR A 130 -5.46 7.49 -7.02
N ASP A 131 -6.11 7.23 -8.16
CA ASP A 131 -5.43 6.84 -9.38
C ASP A 131 -4.72 8.07 -9.94
N VAL A 132 -3.52 7.87 -10.45
CA VAL A 132 -2.76 8.91 -11.13
C VAL A 132 -2.63 8.46 -12.57
N SER A 133 -3.37 9.14 -13.45
CA SER A 133 -3.21 8.94 -14.88
C SER A 133 -1.81 9.39 -15.30
N LYS A 134 -1.22 8.71 -16.29
CA LYS A 134 0.11 9.06 -16.84
C LYS A 134 0.21 10.54 -17.22
N ASP A 135 -0.89 11.14 -17.69
CA ASP A 135 -0.95 12.54 -18.09
C ASP A 135 -0.85 13.53 -16.91
N GLN A 136 -1.37 13.17 -15.72
CA GLN A 136 -1.23 13.98 -14.50
C GLN A 136 0.17 13.90 -13.90
N LEU A 137 0.83 12.74 -13.99
CA LEU A 137 2.24 12.58 -13.59
C LEU A 137 3.18 13.34 -14.52
N LEU A 138 2.96 13.27 -15.83
CA LEU A 138 3.73 14.05 -16.81
C LEU A 138 3.59 15.56 -16.60
N LYS A 139 2.38 16.03 -16.26
CA LYS A 139 2.16 17.45 -15.90
C LYS A 139 2.89 17.84 -14.60
N LYS A 140 2.81 17.02 -13.55
CA LYS A 140 3.49 17.33 -12.27
C LYS A 140 5.02 17.21 -12.35
N MET A 141 5.56 16.31 -13.16
CA MET A 141 7.00 16.26 -13.47
C MET A 141 7.45 17.51 -14.23
N ASN A 142 6.65 17.99 -15.19
CA ASN A 142 6.91 19.25 -15.91
C ASN A 142 6.74 20.51 -15.05
N GLU A 143 5.96 20.46 -13.97
CA GLU A 143 5.75 21.59 -13.05
C GLU A 143 6.81 21.68 -11.95
N GLN A 144 7.50 20.58 -11.61
CA GLN A 144 8.54 20.58 -10.56
C GLN A 144 9.89 21.13 -11.04
N ASP A 145 10.10 21.27 -12.35
CA ASP A 145 11.33 21.81 -12.90
C ASP A 145 11.03 22.80 -14.05
N PRO A 146 10.75 24.09 -13.76
CA PRO A 146 10.42 25.07 -14.79
C PRO A 146 11.57 25.40 -15.74
N GLU A 147 12.80 24.91 -15.48
CA GLU A 147 13.94 25.03 -16.39
C GLU A 147 14.10 23.83 -17.32
N GLN A 148 13.45 22.70 -17.01
CA GLN A 148 13.42 21.51 -17.85
C GLN A 148 12.04 21.38 -18.50
N GLY A 149 11.92 21.94 -19.70
CA GLY A 149 10.66 21.93 -20.46
C GLY A 149 10.07 20.53 -20.69
N PRO A 150 8.89 20.43 -21.33
CA PRO A 150 8.10 19.19 -21.55
C PRO A 150 8.80 18.02 -22.29
N LEU A 151 10.09 18.17 -22.57
CA LEU A 151 11.00 17.28 -23.26
C LEU A 151 11.86 16.44 -22.29
N ALA A 152 12.12 16.91 -21.06
CA ALA A 152 13.01 16.22 -20.12
C ALA A 152 12.46 14.85 -19.66
N GLY A 153 11.14 14.70 -19.60
CA GLY A 153 10.51 13.41 -19.31
C GLY A 153 10.62 12.36 -20.44
N GLN A 154 11.01 12.77 -21.65
CA GLN A 154 11.07 11.89 -22.84
C GLN A 154 12.49 11.50 -23.24
N LEU A 155 13.48 12.15 -22.64
CA LEU A 155 14.89 11.89 -22.86
C LEU A 155 15.47 11.22 -21.62
N ILE A 156 16.34 10.23 -21.83
CA ILE A 156 17.09 9.55 -20.80
C ILE A 156 18.57 9.77 -21.11
N GLU A 157 19.31 10.36 -20.20
CA GLU A 157 20.69 10.79 -20.48
C GLU A 157 21.71 9.65 -20.40
N ALA A 158 21.44 8.64 -19.57
CA ALA A 158 22.35 7.54 -19.29
C ALA A 158 21.87 6.19 -19.85
N ALA A 159 22.81 5.38 -20.35
CA ALA A 159 22.51 4.06 -20.89
C ALA A 159 22.01 3.10 -19.79
N GLU A 160 22.47 3.28 -18.55
CA GLU A 160 22.02 2.57 -17.36
C GLU A 160 20.54 2.83 -17.07
N ASP A 161 20.11 4.08 -17.18
CA ASP A 161 18.72 4.49 -16.96
C ASP A 161 17.81 4.02 -18.10
N ALA A 162 18.33 3.98 -19.34
CA ALA A 162 17.63 3.43 -20.49
C ALA A 162 17.44 1.91 -20.35
N ALA A 163 18.46 1.21 -19.86
CA ALA A 163 18.41 -0.22 -19.57
C ALA A 163 17.41 -0.52 -18.45
N LEU A 164 17.41 0.29 -17.39
CA LEU A 164 16.44 0.20 -16.30
C LEU A 164 15.01 0.43 -16.78
N TYR A 165 14.80 1.45 -17.61
CA TYR A 165 13.49 1.74 -18.23
C TYR A 165 12.98 0.58 -19.08
N ALA A 166 13.85 0.00 -19.90
CA ALA A 166 13.50 -1.11 -20.78
C ALA A 166 13.49 -2.48 -20.09
N GLY A 167 13.94 -2.58 -18.84
CA GLY A 167 14.06 -3.83 -18.10
C GLY A 167 15.10 -4.80 -18.67
N VAL A 168 16.11 -4.29 -19.36
CA VAL A 168 17.18 -5.07 -20.03
C VAL A 168 18.56 -4.70 -19.47
N GLY A 169 19.60 -5.43 -19.88
CA GLY A 169 20.98 -5.07 -19.54
C GLY A 169 21.50 -3.92 -20.40
N VAL A 170 22.48 -3.16 -19.90
CA VAL A 170 23.15 -2.07 -20.65
C VAL A 170 23.74 -2.59 -21.97
N GLU A 171 24.32 -3.79 -21.96
CA GLU A 171 24.84 -4.47 -23.16
C GLU A 171 23.77 -4.68 -24.24
N THR A 172 22.50 -4.85 -23.83
CA THR A 172 21.36 -4.98 -24.75
C THR A 172 20.97 -3.63 -25.36
N ILE A 173 21.07 -2.55 -24.59
CA ILE A 173 20.88 -1.19 -25.10
C ILE A 173 21.95 -0.84 -26.12
N GLU A 174 23.21 -1.14 -25.83
CA GLU A 174 24.32 -0.95 -26.77
C GLU A 174 24.10 -1.75 -28.06
N GLN A 175 23.65 -3.00 -27.94
CA GLN A 175 23.29 -3.81 -29.10
C GLN A 175 22.13 -3.21 -29.90
N TRP A 176 21.16 -2.55 -29.26
CA TRP A 176 20.08 -1.86 -29.97
C TRP A 176 20.58 -0.63 -30.72
N ILE A 177 21.54 0.12 -30.17
CA ILE A 177 22.22 1.21 -30.88
C ILE A 177 22.91 0.65 -32.14
N ASP A 178 23.66 -0.44 -32.00
CA ASP A 178 24.33 -1.12 -33.12
C ASP A 178 23.34 -1.64 -34.18
N ASN A 179 22.14 -2.01 -33.75
CA ASN A 179 21.05 -2.44 -34.63
C ASN A 179 20.26 -1.28 -35.27
N GLY A 180 20.68 -0.03 -35.05
CA GLY A 180 20.10 1.16 -35.68
C GLY A 180 19.11 1.94 -34.82
N MET A 181 19.19 1.82 -33.49
CA MET A 181 18.42 2.66 -32.58
C MET A 181 18.97 4.08 -32.59
N LEU A 182 18.10 5.06 -32.86
CA LEU A 182 18.47 6.45 -32.90
C LEU A 182 18.53 7.03 -31.48
N ILE A 183 19.66 7.66 -31.17
CA ILE A 183 19.86 8.54 -30.02
C ILE A 183 19.84 10.00 -30.49
N THR A 184 19.66 10.94 -29.57
CA THR A 184 19.73 12.36 -29.91
C THR A 184 21.17 12.79 -30.22
N ASP A 185 21.32 13.95 -30.87
CA ASP A 185 22.64 14.53 -31.16
C ASP A 185 23.48 14.81 -29.90
N GLU A 186 22.83 14.89 -28.73
CA GLU A 186 23.45 15.11 -27.41
C GLU A 186 23.79 13.79 -26.69
N GLY A 187 23.50 12.64 -27.31
CA GLY A 187 23.79 11.31 -26.76
C GLY A 187 22.70 10.75 -25.83
N SER A 188 21.55 11.43 -25.70
CA SER A 188 20.43 10.97 -24.89
C SER A 188 19.55 9.97 -25.65
N PHE A 189 18.93 9.06 -24.90
CA PHE A 189 17.98 8.08 -25.40
C PHE A 189 16.56 8.64 -25.41
N VAL A 190 15.85 8.47 -26.52
CA VAL A 190 14.44 8.87 -26.63
C VAL A 190 13.55 7.70 -26.21
N LYS A 191 12.67 7.88 -25.22
CA LYS A 191 11.77 6.82 -24.72
C LYS A 191 10.93 6.17 -25.81
N GLY A 192 10.40 6.96 -26.75
CA GLY A 192 9.62 6.43 -27.88
C GLY A 192 10.43 5.50 -28.80
N ASN A 193 11.74 5.73 -28.95
CA ASN A 193 12.61 4.83 -29.71
C ASN A 193 12.89 3.56 -28.91
N LEU A 194 13.12 3.68 -27.60
CA LEU A 194 13.28 2.52 -26.71
C LEU A 194 12.05 1.62 -26.74
N ASP A 195 10.85 2.18 -26.70
CA ASP A 195 9.59 1.41 -26.77
C ASP A 195 9.48 0.60 -28.08
N ILE A 196 9.91 1.15 -29.21
CA ILE A 196 9.94 0.44 -30.50
C ILE A 196 10.85 -0.80 -30.42
N TYR A 197 12.03 -0.65 -29.82
CA TYR A 197 12.99 -1.75 -29.67
C TYR A 197 12.55 -2.76 -28.61
N MET A 198 11.87 -2.33 -27.56
CA MET A 198 11.27 -3.23 -26.57
C MET A 198 10.18 -4.12 -27.20
N LEU A 199 9.26 -3.52 -27.97
CA LEU A 199 8.15 -4.23 -28.61
C LEU A 199 8.62 -5.20 -29.71
N SER A 200 9.70 -4.84 -30.41
CA SER A 200 10.30 -5.66 -31.47
C SER A 200 11.43 -6.57 -30.97
N ASN A 201 11.67 -6.62 -29.66
CA ASN A 201 12.75 -7.38 -29.02
C ASN A 201 14.14 -7.14 -29.68
N GLY A 202 14.42 -5.87 -29.96
CA GLY A 202 15.71 -5.41 -30.50
C GLY A 202 15.85 -5.48 -32.02
N ASN A 203 14.80 -5.88 -32.75
CA ASN A 203 14.83 -6.01 -34.20
C ASN A 203 13.60 -5.41 -34.89
N PRO A 204 13.46 -4.07 -34.87
CA PRO A 204 12.31 -3.40 -35.47
C PRO A 204 12.30 -3.56 -36.99
N SER A 205 11.09 -3.63 -37.54
CA SER A 205 10.87 -3.64 -38.98
C SER A 205 11.28 -2.30 -39.61
N PRO A 206 11.56 -2.24 -40.93
CA PRO A 206 11.92 -1.00 -41.60
C PRO A 206 10.88 0.12 -41.46
N GLU A 207 9.60 -0.23 -41.31
CA GLU A 207 8.52 0.73 -41.08
C GLU A 207 8.55 1.30 -39.66
N GLU A 208 8.92 0.50 -38.67
CA GLU A 208 9.10 0.92 -37.27
C GLU A 208 10.37 1.73 -37.09
N GLN A 209 11.43 1.38 -37.80
CA GLN A 209 12.68 2.17 -37.81
C GLN A 209 12.45 3.58 -38.37
N GLN A 210 11.56 3.75 -39.35
CA GLN A 210 11.18 5.07 -39.89
C GLN A 210 10.31 5.90 -38.94
N ARG A 211 9.77 5.30 -37.88
CA ARG A 211 9.00 5.99 -36.83
C ARG A 211 9.86 6.50 -35.69
N GLN A 212 11.14 6.13 -35.67
CA GLN A 212 12.10 6.66 -34.72
C GLN A 212 12.31 8.15 -34.94
N VAL A 213 12.56 8.87 -33.86
CA VAL A 213 12.81 10.32 -33.89
C VAL A 213 14.13 10.63 -33.20
N SER A 214 14.95 11.50 -33.80
CA SER A 214 16.25 11.89 -33.24
C SER A 214 16.30 13.37 -32.85
N SER A 215 15.30 14.15 -33.24
CA SER A 215 15.25 15.59 -33.00
C SER A 215 14.07 16.01 -32.12
N GLN A 216 14.29 17.03 -31.28
CA GLN A 216 13.26 17.58 -30.39
C GLN A 216 12.03 18.11 -31.14
N ALA A 217 12.19 18.59 -32.37
CA ALA A 217 11.10 19.08 -33.21
C ALA A 217 10.19 17.95 -33.73
N GLU A 218 10.76 16.77 -34.01
CA GLU A 218 10.00 15.59 -34.46
C GLU A 218 9.22 14.96 -33.31
N ILE A 219 9.79 14.94 -32.10
CA ILE A 219 9.10 14.51 -30.88
C ILE A 219 7.80 15.31 -30.67
N MET A 220 7.86 16.64 -30.80
CA MET A 220 6.67 17.50 -30.68
C MET A 220 5.64 17.27 -31.79
N ALA A 221 6.09 17.02 -33.02
CA ALA A 221 5.19 16.77 -34.16
C ALA A 221 4.47 15.40 -34.06
N GLN A 222 5.14 14.40 -33.48
CA GLN A 222 4.58 13.07 -33.27
C GLN A 222 3.59 13.07 -32.10
N GLN A 223 3.87 13.83 -31.04
CA GLN A 223 3.00 13.99 -29.88
C GLN A 223 1.70 14.73 -30.23
N GLY A 224 1.78 15.80 -31.02
CA GLY A 224 0.59 16.51 -31.52
C GLY A 224 -0.34 15.64 -32.39
N LYS A 225 0.22 14.67 -33.14
CA LYS A 225 -0.57 13.68 -33.88
C LYS A 225 -1.17 12.59 -32.98
N LEU A 226 -0.46 12.17 -31.94
CA LEU A 226 -0.96 11.17 -30.99
C LEU A 226 -2.15 11.72 -30.18
N ASP A 227 -2.11 13.00 -29.81
CA ASP A 227 -3.21 13.67 -29.11
C ASP A 227 -4.46 13.79 -29.99
N ASP A 228 -4.30 14.07 -31.29
CA ASP A 228 -5.40 14.09 -32.27
C ASP A 228 -5.98 12.68 -32.54
N ILE A 229 -5.15 11.62 -32.55
CA ILE A 229 -5.59 10.23 -32.75
C ILE A 229 -6.25 9.67 -31.48
N ARG A 230 -5.76 10.04 -30.28
CA ARG A 230 -6.34 9.61 -28.99
C ARG A 230 -7.73 10.21 -28.76
N ALA A 231 -8.01 11.37 -29.34
CA ALA A 231 -9.36 11.94 -29.40
C ALA A 231 -10.34 11.15 -30.30
N MET A 232 -9.84 10.29 -31.20
CA MET A 232 -10.65 9.48 -32.11
C MET A 232 -10.68 7.95 -31.79
N GLY A 233 -9.73 7.42 -31.01
CA GLY A 233 -9.47 5.97 -30.89
C GLY A 233 -9.94 5.25 -29.61
N GLN A 234 -10.83 5.82 -28.80
CA GLN A 234 -11.21 5.30 -27.47
C GLN A 234 -11.99 3.96 -27.44
N GLN A 235 -12.07 3.18 -28.53
CA GLN A 235 -12.98 2.02 -28.61
C GLN A 235 -12.35 0.63 -28.81
N GLU A 236 -11.10 0.48 -29.27
CA GLU A 236 -10.63 -0.84 -29.75
C GLU A 236 -9.87 -1.74 -28.74
N GLY A 237 -9.51 -1.26 -27.54
CA GLY A 237 -8.73 -2.06 -26.56
C GLY A 237 -9.47 -2.48 -25.29
N LEU A 238 -10.72 -2.05 -25.11
CA LEU A 238 -11.45 -2.20 -23.85
C LEU A 238 -12.19 -3.55 -23.71
N ASP A 239 -12.43 -4.26 -24.82
CA ASP A 239 -13.14 -5.55 -24.84
C ASP A 239 -12.20 -6.78 -24.76
N GLU A 240 -10.90 -6.55 -24.68
CA GLU A 240 -9.91 -7.62 -24.52
C GLU A 240 -9.92 -8.14 -23.07
N ILE A 241 -9.88 -9.47 -22.91
CA ILE A 241 -9.94 -10.15 -21.61
C ILE A 241 -8.53 -10.22 -21.04
N ASP A 242 -8.32 -9.64 -19.86
CA ASP A 242 -7.05 -9.75 -19.15
C ASP A 242 -6.83 -11.20 -18.69
N PRO A 243 -5.72 -11.85 -19.09
CA PRO A 243 -5.46 -13.26 -18.79
C PRO A 243 -5.22 -13.53 -17.30
N LYS A 244 -4.96 -12.50 -16.48
CA LYS A 244 -4.73 -12.65 -15.03
C LYS A 244 -6.02 -12.59 -14.21
N THR A 245 -6.99 -11.79 -14.64
CA THR A 245 -8.25 -11.59 -13.91
C THR A 245 -9.43 -12.29 -14.57
N GLY A 246 -9.34 -12.63 -15.86
CA GLY A 246 -10.43 -13.21 -16.64
C GLY A 246 -11.56 -12.21 -16.94
N LEU A 247 -11.34 -10.93 -16.66
CA LEU A 247 -12.27 -9.83 -16.90
C LEU A 247 -11.79 -8.98 -18.08
N THR A 248 -12.72 -8.28 -18.73
CA THR A 248 -12.35 -7.33 -19.80
C THR A 248 -11.70 -6.09 -19.20
N TYR A 249 -10.82 -5.43 -19.96
CA TYR A 249 -10.24 -4.15 -19.51
C TYR A 249 -11.33 -3.11 -19.23
N ARG A 250 -12.45 -3.10 -19.96
CA ARG A 250 -13.62 -2.24 -19.67
C ARG A 250 -14.22 -2.49 -18.30
N GLU A 251 -14.32 -3.75 -17.89
CA GLU A 251 -14.83 -4.12 -16.58
C GLU A 251 -13.83 -3.72 -15.50
N LEU A 252 -12.53 -3.96 -15.72
CA LEU A 252 -11.47 -3.53 -14.80
C LEU A 252 -11.43 -2.00 -14.63
N GLU A 253 -11.68 -1.22 -15.68
CA GLU A 253 -11.74 0.25 -15.58
C GLU A 253 -12.90 0.76 -14.73
N GLN A 254 -13.97 -0.02 -14.59
CA GLN A 254 -15.17 0.33 -13.82
C GLN A 254 -15.11 -0.13 -12.36
N MET A 255 -14.13 -0.98 -12.01
CA MET A 255 -13.97 -1.50 -10.66
C MET A 255 -13.12 -0.57 -9.80
N ASP A 256 -13.40 -0.58 -8.50
CA ASP A 256 -12.52 0.09 -7.53
C ASP A 256 -11.22 -0.71 -7.37
N PHE A 257 -10.11 -0.02 -7.13
CA PHE A 257 -8.80 -0.66 -6.93
C PHE A 257 -8.81 -1.69 -5.81
N SER A 258 -9.58 -1.45 -4.74
CA SER A 258 -9.74 -2.41 -3.64
C SER A 258 -10.25 -3.77 -4.14
N GLU A 259 -11.14 -3.76 -5.14
CA GLU A 259 -11.70 -4.96 -5.74
C GLU A 259 -10.69 -5.64 -6.66
N ILE A 260 -9.96 -4.86 -7.48
CA ILE A 260 -8.89 -5.35 -8.35
C ILE A 260 -7.75 -5.97 -7.54
N TRP A 261 -7.32 -5.31 -6.46
CA TRP A 261 -6.29 -5.82 -5.55
C TRP A 261 -6.70 -7.12 -4.87
N ASN A 262 -7.95 -7.20 -4.41
CA ASN A 262 -8.48 -8.43 -3.84
C ASN A 262 -8.58 -9.57 -4.86
N LEU A 263 -8.93 -9.26 -6.12
CA LEU A 263 -8.91 -10.23 -7.22
C LEU A 263 -7.49 -10.76 -7.45
N MET A 264 -6.49 -9.87 -7.53
CA MET A 264 -5.09 -10.27 -7.66
C MET A 264 -4.60 -11.14 -6.49
N LYS A 265 -4.96 -10.79 -5.26
CA LYS A 265 -4.59 -11.54 -4.06
C LYS A 265 -5.28 -12.91 -3.98
N SER A 266 -6.48 -13.05 -4.52
CA SER A 266 -7.23 -14.31 -4.56
C SER A 266 -6.65 -15.33 -5.54
N GLN A 267 -6.05 -14.86 -6.64
CA GLN A 267 -5.42 -15.66 -7.69
C GLN A 267 -3.98 -16.10 -7.36
N GLN A 268 -3.35 -15.51 -6.33
CA GLN A 268 -2.01 -15.90 -5.85
C GLN A 268 -2.02 -17.05 -4.82
N ARG A 269 -3.19 -17.62 -4.49
CA ARG A 269 -3.33 -18.83 -3.64
C ARG A 269 -3.54 -20.07 -4.48
#